data_AF-A0A529KGM2-F1
#
_entry.id   AF-A0A529KGM2-F1
#
_cell.length_a   1.000
_cell.length_b   1.000
_cell.length_c   1.000
_cell.angle_alpha   90.00
_cell.angle_beta   90.00
_cell.angle_gamma   90.00
#
_symmetry.space_group_name_H-M   'P 1'
#
loop_
_entity.id
_entity.type
_entity.pdbx_description
1 polymer ?
#
loop_
_entity_poly.entity_id
_entity_poly.type
_entity_poly.pdbx_seq_one_letter_code
_entity_poly.pdbx_strand_id
1 'polypeptide(L)'
;MNVKDLKVGCQTFTWEMLGDGFAGGPDDLLKAIADGGYAGIEITDTMIGRYADRPAEFAMALESAGLTLVSFAFGSNSGFTLKDNIGADLETAQRWIDFAAAFPGALVSMG
;
A
#
# COMPACT_ATOMS: atom_id res chain seq x y z
N MET A 1 11.68 -13.99 15.96
CA MET A 1 11.96 -13.85 14.52
C MET A 1 13.41 -14.17 14.30
N ASN A 2 13.68 -15.16 13.46
CA ASN A 2 15.02 -15.30 12.90
C ASN A 2 15.17 -14.24 11.79
N VAL A 3 16.38 -13.85 11.39
CA VAL A 3 16.58 -12.86 10.30
C VAL A 3 15.83 -13.25 9.02
N LYS A 4 15.63 -14.56 8.80
CA LYS A 4 14.87 -15.12 7.68
C LYS A 4 13.37 -14.75 7.67
N ASP A 5 12.80 -14.36 8.81
CA ASP A 5 11.38 -14.02 8.92
C ASP A 5 11.11 -12.52 8.71
N LEU A 6 12.17 -11.70 8.62
CA LEU A 6 12.04 -10.26 8.42
C LEU A 6 11.66 -9.96 6.97
N LYS A 7 10.51 -9.32 6.78
CA LYS A 7 10.09 -8.78 5.48
C LYS A 7 10.58 -7.35 5.35
N VAL A 8 11.31 -7.04 4.28
CA VAL A 8 11.80 -5.69 3.98
C VAL A 8 11.06 -5.17 2.75
N GLY A 9 10.49 -3.97 2.85
CA GLY A 9 9.83 -3.30 1.74
C GLY A 9 10.22 -1.83 1.61
N CYS A 10 10.10 -1.28 0.41
CA CYS A 10 10.23 0.16 0.16
C CYS A 10 8.87 0.84 0.41
N GLN A 11 8.83 1.84 1.27
CA GLN A 11 7.60 2.60 1.58
C GLN A 11 7.35 3.69 0.53
N THR A 12 6.13 3.75 -0.02
CA THR A 12 5.76 4.72 -1.07
C THR A 12 5.52 6.15 -0.60
N PHE A 13 5.50 6.42 0.71
CA PHE A 13 5.26 7.78 1.25
C PHE A 13 6.26 8.82 0.73
N THR A 14 7.48 8.40 0.39
CA THR A 14 8.50 9.27 -0.23
C THR A 14 8.02 9.93 -1.53
N TRP A 15 7.23 9.22 -2.33
CA TRP A 15 6.66 9.76 -3.57
C TRP A 15 5.43 10.63 -3.28
N GLU A 16 4.62 10.27 -2.30
CA GLU A 16 3.49 11.09 -1.84
C GLU A 16 3.94 12.48 -1.37
N MET A 17 5.08 12.56 -0.68
CA MET A 17 5.68 13.82 -0.24
C MET A 17 6.10 14.75 -1.39
N LEU A 18 6.21 14.25 -2.62
CA LEU A 18 6.48 15.09 -3.79
C LEU A 18 5.25 15.87 -4.25
N GLY A 19 4.04 15.50 -3.79
CA GLY A 19 2.78 16.11 -4.19
C GLY A 19 2.65 16.15 -5.72
N ASP A 20 2.32 17.32 -6.26
CA ASP A 20 2.20 17.56 -7.71
C ASP A 20 3.51 17.33 -8.50
N GLY A 21 4.65 17.22 -7.81
CA GLY A 21 5.94 16.89 -8.43
C GLY A 21 6.06 15.44 -8.89
N PHE A 22 5.25 14.52 -8.34
CA PHE A 22 5.16 13.15 -8.84
C PHE A 22 4.02 13.03 -9.85
N ALA A 23 4.37 12.88 -11.13
CA ALA A 23 3.41 12.73 -12.23
C ALA A 23 3.24 11.27 -12.70
N GLY A 24 3.88 10.32 -12.02
CA GLY A 24 3.78 8.89 -12.32
C GLY A 24 2.55 8.24 -11.68
N GLY A 25 2.36 6.96 -12.00
CA GLY A 25 1.33 6.11 -11.41
C GLY A 25 1.90 4.97 -10.56
N PRO A 26 1.04 4.07 -10.05
CA PRO A 26 1.47 2.92 -9.28
C PRO A 26 2.45 2.02 -10.05
N ASP A 27 2.32 1.92 -11.38
CA ASP A 27 3.23 1.14 -12.22
C ASP A 27 4.66 1.74 -12.25
N ASP A 28 4.78 3.07 -12.22
CA ASP A 28 6.08 3.75 -12.13
C ASP A 28 6.73 3.52 -10.76
N LEU A 29 5.93 3.45 -9.68
CA LEU A 29 6.43 3.11 -8.34
C LEU A 29 6.99 1.68 -8.31
N LEU A 30 6.22 0.71 -8.81
CA LEU A 30 6.66 -0.69 -8.86
C LEU A 30 7.97 -0.82 -9.63
N LYS A 31 8.07 -0.15 -10.79
CA LYS A 31 9.29 -0.11 -11.58
C LYS A 31 10.46 0.51 -10.80
N ALA A 32 10.27 1.68 -10.21
CA ALA A 32 11.35 2.38 -9.48
C ALA A 32 11.86 1.56 -8.27
N ILE A 33 10.95 0.91 -7.55
CA ILE A 33 11.28 0.07 -6.39
C ILE A 33 12.02 -1.20 -6.81
N ALA A 34 11.56 -1.86 -7.88
CA ALA A 34 12.23 -3.04 -8.44
C ALA A 34 13.62 -2.69 -9.00
N ASP A 35 13.74 -1.59 -9.76
CA ASP A 35 15.02 -1.08 -10.25
C ASP A 35 15.98 -0.70 -9.11
N GLY A 36 15.43 -0.32 -7.94
CA GLY A 36 16.16 -0.08 -6.69
C GLY A 36 16.64 -1.36 -5.97
N GLY A 37 16.28 -2.54 -6.45
CA GLY A 37 16.72 -3.84 -5.91
C GLY A 37 15.94 -4.33 -4.69
N TYR A 38 14.78 -3.73 -4.40
CA TYR A 38 13.92 -4.21 -3.31
C TYR A 38 13.18 -5.49 -3.72
N ALA A 39 12.97 -6.38 -2.75
CA ALA A 39 12.13 -7.58 -2.92
C ALA A 39 10.69 -7.37 -2.43
N GLY A 40 10.40 -6.22 -1.81
CA GLY A 40 9.09 -5.93 -1.24
C GLY A 40 8.73 -4.45 -1.27
N ILE A 41 7.45 -4.18 -1.06
CA ILE A 41 6.86 -2.84 -1.08
C ILE A 41 5.89 -2.67 0.10
N GLU A 42 5.87 -1.46 0.65
CA GLU A 42 4.76 -0.94 1.43
C GLU A 42 4.10 0.19 0.63
N ILE A 43 2.83 0.02 0.26
CA ILE A 43 2.08 1.02 -0.52
C ILE A 43 0.88 1.55 0.26
N THR A 44 0.54 2.82 0.03
CA THR A 44 -0.58 3.50 0.67
C THR A 44 -1.83 3.52 -0.19
N ASP A 45 -2.99 3.77 0.43
CA ASP A 45 -4.25 4.03 -0.25
C ASP A 45 -4.23 5.24 -1.19
N THR A 46 -3.36 6.22 -0.92
CA THR A 46 -3.14 7.39 -1.79
C THR A 46 -2.27 7.06 -3.01
N MET A 47 -1.37 6.07 -2.90
CA MET A 47 -0.42 5.71 -3.95
C MET A 47 -0.84 4.49 -4.78
N ILE A 48 -1.83 3.70 -4.33
CA ILE A 48 -2.30 2.49 -5.03
C ILE A 48 -2.99 2.79 -6.38
N GLY A 49 -3.48 4.03 -6.56
CA GLY A 49 -3.98 4.54 -7.83
C GLY A 49 -5.05 3.65 -8.47
N ARG A 50 -4.85 3.31 -9.75
CA ARG A 50 -5.79 2.52 -10.57
C ARG A 50 -6.09 1.12 -10.03
N TYR A 51 -5.31 0.65 -9.07
CA TYR A 51 -5.47 -0.67 -8.48
C TYR A 51 -6.41 -0.70 -7.27
N ALA A 52 -6.91 0.46 -6.82
CA ALA A 52 -7.72 0.57 -5.60
C ALA A 52 -8.94 -0.37 -5.53
N ASP A 53 -9.50 -0.76 -6.66
CA ASP A 53 -10.64 -1.68 -6.79
C ASP A 53 -10.27 -3.00 -7.50
N ARG A 54 -8.97 -3.24 -7.74
CA ARG A 54 -8.46 -4.36 -8.55
C ARG A 54 -7.28 -5.07 -7.87
N PRO A 55 -7.47 -5.64 -6.66
CA PRO A 55 -6.38 -6.30 -5.93
C PRO A 55 -5.74 -7.45 -6.73
N ALA A 56 -6.51 -8.18 -7.53
CA ALA A 56 -5.97 -9.25 -8.38
C ALA A 56 -5.02 -8.73 -9.47
N GLU A 57 -5.35 -7.59 -10.11
CA GLU A 57 -4.45 -6.97 -11.10
C GLU A 57 -3.19 -6.43 -10.43
N PHE A 58 -3.30 -5.90 -9.21
CA PHE A 58 -2.13 -5.47 -8.44
C PHE A 58 -1.22 -6.63 -8.04
N ALA A 59 -1.80 -7.77 -7.63
CA ALA A 59 -1.03 -8.98 -7.35
C ALA A 59 -0.22 -9.45 -8.57
N MET A 60 -0.81 -9.41 -9.77
CA MET A 60 -0.10 -9.74 -11.00
C MET A 60 1.01 -8.73 -11.32
N ALA A 61 0.78 -7.44 -11.06
CA ALA A 61 1.77 -6.39 -11.28
C ALA A 61 2.97 -6.55 -10.34
N LEU A 62 2.72 -6.86 -9.06
CA LEU A 62 3.75 -7.19 -8.07
C LEU A 62 4.57 -8.41 -8.48
N GLU A 63 3.92 -9.50 -8.88
CA GLU A 63 4.57 -10.71 -9.36
C GLU A 63 5.47 -10.42 -10.58
N SER A 64 4.96 -9.66 -11.54
CA SER A 64 5.71 -9.26 -12.75
C SER A 64 6.92 -8.39 -12.42
N ALA A 65 6.85 -7.59 -11.35
CA ALA A 65 7.95 -6.77 -10.86
C ALA A 65 8.91 -7.51 -9.92
N GLY A 66 8.61 -8.77 -9.55
CA GLY A 66 9.39 -9.52 -8.56
C GLY A 66 9.26 -8.97 -7.14
N LEU A 67 8.17 -8.26 -6.84
CA LEU A 67 7.91 -7.61 -5.56
C LEU A 67 6.86 -8.37 -4.75
N THR A 68 7.02 -8.37 -3.43
CA THR A 68 6.00 -8.84 -2.49
C THR A 68 5.35 -7.66 -1.78
N LEU A 69 4.02 -7.63 -1.66
CA LEU A 69 3.37 -6.67 -0.75
C LEU A 69 3.68 -7.06 0.69
N VAL A 70 4.48 -6.24 1.37
CA VAL A 70 4.88 -6.46 2.76
C VAL A 70 3.87 -5.85 3.72
N SER A 71 3.36 -4.67 3.36
CA SER A 71 2.42 -3.89 4.16
C SER A 71 1.53 -3.05 3.25
N PHE A 72 0.27 -2.88 3.62
CA PHE A 72 -0.64 -1.91 3.03
C PHE A 72 -1.03 -0.90 4.09
N ALA A 73 -0.72 0.37 3.84
CA ALA A 73 -1.03 1.45 4.76
C ALA A 73 -2.26 2.23 4.28
N PHE A 74 -3.14 2.62 5.18
CA PHE A 74 -4.23 3.52 4.84
C PHE A 74 -4.58 4.45 5.99
N GLY A 75 -5.13 5.61 5.62
CA GLY A 75 -5.64 6.59 6.56
C GLY A 75 -7.14 6.79 6.46
N SER A 76 -7.64 7.71 7.29
CA SER A 76 -8.96 8.28 7.14
C SER A 76 -8.85 9.81 7.26
N ASN A 77 -9.81 10.53 6.68
CA ASN A 77 -9.82 12.00 6.76
C ASN A 77 -9.90 12.52 8.20
N SER A 78 -10.38 11.71 9.15
CA SER A 78 -10.46 12.06 10.57
C SER A 78 -9.22 11.64 11.38
N GLY A 79 -8.29 10.91 10.76
CA GLY A 79 -7.20 10.23 11.45
C GLY A 79 -7.67 9.17 12.46
N PHE A 80 -8.91 8.67 12.33
CA PHE A 80 -9.56 7.77 13.29
C PHE A 80 -9.74 8.37 14.70
N THR A 81 -9.78 9.71 14.81
CA THR A 81 -9.83 10.40 16.12
C THR A 81 -11.12 11.17 16.41
N LEU A 82 -12.02 11.31 15.42
CA LEU A 82 -13.23 12.12 15.56
C LEU A 82 -14.46 11.24 15.80
N LYS A 83 -15.11 11.43 16.96
CA LYS A 83 -16.31 10.67 17.36
C LYS A 83 -17.43 10.72 16.32
N ASP A 84 -17.64 11.88 15.70
CA ASP A 84 -18.72 12.09 14.73
C ASP A 84 -18.42 11.43 13.37
N ASN A 85 -17.21 10.90 13.17
CA ASN A 85 -16.75 10.28 11.92
C ASN A 85 -16.61 8.76 11.99
N ILE A 86 -16.89 8.13 13.14
CA ILE A 86 -16.69 6.67 13.36
C ILE A 86 -17.31 5.83 12.23
N GLY A 87 -18.50 6.20 11.73
CA GLY A 87 -19.15 5.48 10.62
C GLY A 87 -18.29 5.48 9.35
N ALA A 88 -17.84 6.65 8.90
CA ALA A 88 -17.01 6.79 7.71
C ALA A 88 -15.63 6.14 7.88
N ASP A 89 -15.07 6.19 9.09
CA ASP A 89 -13.80 5.56 9.42
C ASP A 89 -13.90 4.02 9.35
N LEU A 90 -14.99 3.44 9.86
CA LEU A 90 -15.25 2.00 9.76
C LEU A 90 -15.46 1.55 8.31
N GLU A 91 -16.18 2.34 7.50
CA GLU A 91 -16.34 2.06 6.06
C GLU A 91 -14.99 2.10 5.32
N THR A 92 -14.15 3.08 5.64
CA THR A 92 -12.80 3.21 5.08
C THR A 92 -11.92 2.02 5.48
N ALA A 93 -11.94 1.65 6.76
CA ALA A 93 -11.18 0.52 7.27
C ALA A 93 -11.63 -0.80 6.63
N GLN A 94 -12.95 -1.05 6.54
CA GLN A 94 -13.49 -2.25 5.90
C GLN A 94 -13.01 -2.35 4.45
N ARG A 95 -13.17 -1.27 3.66
CA ARG A 95 -12.74 -1.22 2.26
C ARG A 95 -11.28 -1.62 2.10
N TRP A 96 -10.39 -1.01 2.87
CA TRP A 96 -8.95 -1.21 2.71
C TRP A 96 -8.46 -2.54 3.31
N ILE A 97 -9.11 -3.03 4.36
CA ILE A 97 -8.86 -4.39 4.88
C ILE A 97 -9.30 -5.44 3.85
N ASP A 98 -10.44 -5.24 3.17
CA ASP A 98 -10.89 -6.15 2.10
C ASP A 98 -9.92 -6.17 0.91
N PHE A 99 -9.37 -5.00 0.55
CA PHE A 99 -8.30 -4.93 -0.44
C PHE A 99 -7.05 -5.71 0.02
N ALA A 100 -6.57 -5.46 1.24
CA ALA A 100 -5.37 -6.10 1.78
C ALA A 100 -5.54 -7.62 1.98
N ALA A 101 -6.77 -8.11 2.20
CA ALA A 101 -7.07 -9.53 2.37
C ALA A 101 -6.70 -10.38 1.13
N ALA A 102 -6.58 -9.76 -0.05
CA ALA A 102 -6.11 -10.42 -1.26
C ALA A 102 -4.60 -10.76 -1.25
N PHE A 103 -3.84 -10.29 -0.25
CA PHE A 103 -2.39 -10.43 -0.15
C PHE A 103 -1.99 -11.15 1.15
N PRO A 104 -2.05 -12.49 1.20
CA PRO A 104 -1.73 -13.24 2.41
C PRO A 104 -0.35 -12.92 2.98
N GLY A 105 -0.33 -12.50 4.24
CA GLY A 105 0.88 -12.16 4.97
C GLY A 105 1.37 -10.72 4.77
N ALA A 106 0.70 -9.90 3.96
CA ALA A 106 0.85 -8.45 4.05
C ALA A 106 0.28 -7.97 5.39
N LEU A 107 0.97 -7.03 6.03
CA LEU A 107 0.47 -6.35 7.23
C LEU A 107 -0.46 -5.19 6.84
N VAL A 108 -1.39 -4.85 7.72
CA VAL A 108 -2.20 -3.64 7.57
C VAL A 108 -1.69 -2.60 8.56
N SER A 109 -1.34 -1.42 8.06
CA SER A 109 -0.95 -0.27 8.86
C SER A 109 -2.04 0.79 8.79
N MET A 110 -2.50 1.27 9.95
CA MET A 110 -3.53 2.29 10.07
C MET A 110 -2.92 3.53 10.72
N GLY A 111 -3.10 4.71 10.12
CA GLY A 111 -2.52 5.96 10.63
C GLY A 111 -3.12 7.21 10.03
#